data_AF-A0A4Z2GD91-F1
#
_entry.id   AF-A0A4Z2GD91-F1
#
_cell.length_a   1.000
_cell.length_b   1.000
_cell.length_c   1.000
_cell.angle_alpha   90.00
_cell.angle_beta   90.00
_cell.angle_gamma   90.00
#
_symmetry.space_group_name_H-M   'P 1'
#
loop_
_entity.id
_entity.type
_entity.pdbx_description
1 polymer ?
#
loop_
_entity_poly.entity_id
_entity_poly.type
_entity_poly.pdbx_seq_one_letter_code
_entity_poly.pdbx_strand_id
1 'polypeptide(L)'
;MADVRAISSTRPAFSERTAESPESSNSGLTPSPPLSSPQTGYPQKEFIMMAPEEKLKYFDSRALAREDNQEFEACIQDLVRCVALCRLVYGDGHLKLAQAHVRLAQAYFQFKGWGLQAREHSALARELLPFCPSISSCREEKLEVLLCLLNVHLTQGGASLLTDNLEEAESSFLEADQVLEELHHLSGINQEDKMKTELDISSGLFRFSWGTKYISRN
;
A
#
# COMPACT_ATOMS: atom_id res chain seq x y z
N MET A 1 14.59 28.71 -39.37
CA MET A 1 14.54 29.73 -38.30
C MET A 1 13.57 30.82 -38.73
N ALA A 2 12.54 31.05 -37.91
CA ALA A 2 11.62 32.20 -37.79
C ALA A 2 10.84 32.64 -39.06
N ASP A 3 9.51 32.46 -39.20
CA ASP A 3 8.34 32.93 -38.40
C ASP A 3 7.74 34.25 -38.95
N VAL A 4 6.44 34.43 -38.67
CA VAL A 4 5.56 35.61 -38.78
C VAL A 4 4.44 35.51 -39.82
N ARG A 5 3.33 34.90 -39.37
CA ARG A 5 1.95 35.28 -39.71
C ARG A 5 1.67 36.70 -39.19
N ALA A 6 1.02 37.52 -40.01
CA ALA A 6 0.32 38.72 -39.56
C ALA A 6 -1.14 38.66 -40.04
N ILE A 7 -2.07 38.57 -39.08
CA ILE A 7 -3.50 38.77 -39.25
C ILE A 7 -3.83 40.02 -38.43
N SER A 8 -4.23 41.12 -39.07
CA SER A 8 -4.88 42.28 -38.45
C SER A 8 -6.38 42.17 -38.75
N SER A 9 -7.20 41.81 -37.77
CA SER A 9 -7.86 42.67 -36.78
C SER A 9 -8.90 43.62 -37.37
N THR A 10 -10.18 43.27 -37.21
CA THR A 10 -11.26 44.24 -36.93
C THR A 10 -12.38 43.54 -36.15
N ARG A 11 -12.44 43.80 -34.84
CA ARG A 11 -13.66 43.82 -33.98
C ARG A 11 -14.15 45.30 -33.95
N PRO A 12 -15.32 45.71 -33.42
CA PRO A 12 -16.27 44.94 -32.59
C PRO A 12 -17.77 45.23 -32.80
N ALA A 13 -18.64 44.41 -32.20
CA ALA A 13 -19.85 44.90 -31.55
C ALA A 13 -20.34 43.90 -30.48
N PHE A 14 -20.83 44.47 -29.40
CA PHE A 14 -21.18 43.90 -28.10
C PHE A 14 -22.69 43.62 -28.07
N SER A 15 -23.13 42.54 -27.43
CA SER A 15 -24.51 42.42 -26.95
C SER A 15 -24.55 41.55 -25.71
N GLU A 16 -24.88 42.22 -24.60
CA GLU A 16 -25.26 41.65 -23.32
C GLU A 16 -26.48 40.75 -23.46
N ARG A 17 -26.52 39.67 -22.68
CA ARG A 17 -27.80 39.15 -22.19
C ARG A 17 -27.65 38.57 -20.79
N THR A 18 -28.52 39.08 -19.93
CA THR A 18 -28.61 38.94 -18.47
C THR A 18 -29.07 37.56 -18.03
N ALA A 19 -28.69 37.21 -16.80
CA ALA A 19 -28.95 35.99 -16.05
C ALA A 19 -30.43 35.71 -15.75
N GLU A 20 -30.80 34.42 -15.70
CA GLU A 20 -31.86 33.87 -14.84
C GLU A 20 -31.48 32.46 -14.34
N SER A 21 -31.63 32.23 -13.03
CA SER A 21 -31.64 30.90 -12.39
C SER A 21 -33.04 30.29 -12.44
N PRO A 22 -33.15 28.96 -12.26
CA PRO A 22 -34.10 28.48 -11.26
C PRO A 22 -33.57 27.35 -10.37
N GLU A 23 -34.10 27.32 -9.14
CA GLU A 23 -33.83 26.34 -8.09
C GLU A 23 -34.52 24.98 -8.30
N SER A 24 -33.82 23.93 -7.84
CA SER A 24 -34.29 22.76 -7.06
C SER A 24 -35.65 22.09 -7.34
N SER A 25 -35.65 20.77 -7.66
CA SER A 25 -36.11 19.72 -6.72
C SER A 25 -36.17 18.30 -7.33
N ASN A 26 -35.76 17.34 -6.49
CA ASN A 26 -35.99 15.88 -6.46
C ASN A 26 -35.23 14.96 -7.42
N SER A 27 -34.17 14.27 -6.99
CA SER A 27 -34.08 13.14 -6.02
C SER A 27 -34.45 11.76 -6.62
N GLY A 28 -33.51 11.20 -7.37
CA GLY A 28 -33.45 9.77 -7.70
C GLY A 28 -32.36 9.10 -6.86
N LEU A 29 -32.68 8.76 -5.61
CA LEU A 29 -31.82 7.95 -4.75
C LEU A 29 -31.83 6.50 -5.25
N THR A 30 -30.79 6.11 -5.97
CA THR A 30 -30.44 4.69 -6.08
C THR A 30 -30.03 4.20 -4.69
N PRO A 31 -30.67 3.16 -4.12
CA PRO A 31 -30.25 2.65 -2.83
C PRO A 31 -28.87 2.02 -2.99
N SER A 32 -27.88 2.58 -2.29
CA SER A 32 -26.61 1.92 -2.04
C SER A 32 -26.87 0.51 -1.47
N PRO A 33 -26.10 -0.52 -1.86
CA PRO A 33 -26.25 -1.83 -1.26
C PRO A 33 -26.02 -1.72 0.25
N PRO A 34 -26.80 -2.41 1.10
CA PRO A 34 -26.63 -2.35 2.54
C PRO A 34 -25.23 -2.81 2.91
N LEU A 35 -24.52 -1.99 3.70
CA LEU A 35 -23.33 -2.40 4.44
C LEU A 35 -23.66 -3.74 5.12
N SER A 36 -23.07 -4.84 4.65
CA SER A 36 -23.19 -6.11 5.35
C SER A 36 -22.69 -5.90 6.77
N SER A 37 -23.59 -6.06 7.75
CA SER A 37 -23.31 -5.91 9.16
C SER A 37 -22.14 -6.83 9.52
N PRO A 38 -21.11 -6.35 10.23
CA PRO A 38 -20.11 -7.26 10.73
C PRO A 38 -20.79 -8.28 11.65
N GLN A 39 -20.50 -9.57 11.44
CA GLN A 39 -20.82 -10.63 12.40
C GLN A 39 -19.95 -10.41 13.65
N THR A 40 -20.22 -9.35 14.40
CA THR A 40 -19.58 -9.04 15.66
C THR A 40 -20.44 -9.62 16.78
N GLY A 41 -19.84 -10.28 17.77
CA GLY A 41 -20.51 -10.66 19.01
C GLY A 41 -20.99 -9.48 19.87
N TYR A 42 -20.84 -8.24 19.38
CA TYR A 42 -21.32 -7.01 20.00
C TYR A 42 -22.59 -6.52 19.30
N PRO A 43 -23.58 -5.98 20.05
CA PRO A 43 -24.71 -5.30 19.44
C PRO A 43 -24.22 -4.11 18.61
N GLN A 44 -24.78 -3.95 17.41
CA GLN A 44 -24.30 -2.99 16.39
C GLN A 44 -24.18 -1.55 16.90
N LYS A 45 -25.02 -1.16 17.87
CA LYS A 45 -24.96 0.16 18.53
C LYS A 45 -23.66 0.35 19.31
N GLU A 46 -23.21 -0.64 20.06
CA GLU A 46 -21.96 -0.57 20.83
C GLU A 46 -20.75 -0.47 19.91
N PHE A 47 -20.75 -1.22 18.80
CA PHE A 47 -19.68 -1.16 17.82
C PHE A 47 -19.56 0.21 17.14
N ILE A 48 -20.68 0.87 16.83
CA ILE A 48 -20.67 2.22 16.25
C ILE A 48 -20.03 3.22 17.21
N MET A 49 -20.33 3.13 18.50
CA MET A 49 -19.89 4.06 19.54
C MET A 49 -18.43 3.85 19.99
N MET A 50 -17.80 2.73 19.60
CA MET A 50 -16.41 2.42 19.92
C MET A 50 -15.43 3.41 19.28
N ALA A 51 -14.38 3.78 20.01
CA ALA A 51 -13.35 4.70 19.52
C ALA A 51 -12.56 4.09 18.35
N PRO A 52 -12.00 4.91 17.43
CA PRO A 52 -11.19 4.40 16.30
C PRO A 52 -10.02 3.51 16.73
N GLU A 53 -9.37 3.82 17.85
CA GLU A 53 -8.25 3.06 18.41
C GLU A 53 -8.67 1.66 18.88
N GLU A 54 -9.85 1.58 19.51
CA GLU A 54 -10.43 0.31 19.97
C GLU A 54 -10.89 -0.54 18.78
N LYS A 55 -11.51 0.09 17.77
CA LYS A 55 -11.86 -0.58 16.51
C LYS A 55 -10.62 -1.11 15.80
N LEU A 56 -9.53 -0.35 15.78
CA LEU A 56 -8.28 -0.76 15.17
C LEU A 56 -7.74 -2.03 15.85
N LYS A 57 -7.64 -2.04 17.18
CA LYS A 57 -7.22 -3.24 17.95
C LYS A 57 -8.12 -4.45 17.69
N TYR A 58 -9.42 -4.22 17.59
CA TYR A 58 -10.40 -5.26 17.31
C TYR A 58 -10.17 -5.90 15.92
N PHE A 59 -10.10 -5.10 14.86
CA PHE A 59 -9.88 -5.64 13.50
C PHE A 59 -8.48 -6.20 13.32
N ASP A 60 -7.48 -5.64 13.99
CA ASP A 60 -6.10 -6.16 13.95
C ASP A 60 -6.02 -7.59 14.51
N SER A 61 -6.61 -7.79 15.70
CA SER A 61 -6.70 -9.11 16.34
C SER A 61 -7.52 -10.09 15.50
N ARG A 62 -8.61 -9.61 14.86
CA ARG A 62 -9.47 -10.43 14.03
C ARG A 62 -8.80 -10.82 12.71
N ALA A 63 -8.00 -9.93 12.11
CA ALA A 63 -7.21 -10.23 10.92
C ALA A 63 -6.19 -11.35 11.21
N LEU A 64 -5.49 -11.29 12.35
CA LEU A 64 -4.57 -12.35 12.78
C LEU A 64 -5.29 -13.69 12.94
N ALA A 65 -6.41 -13.73 13.67
CA ALA A 65 -7.17 -14.95 13.84
C ALA A 65 -7.70 -15.53 12.51
N ARG A 66 -8.08 -14.66 11.56
CA ARG A 66 -8.52 -15.07 10.23
C ARG A 66 -7.39 -15.62 9.38
N GLU A 67 -6.21 -15.02 9.49
CA GLU A 67 -4.99 -15.53 8.84
C GLU A 67 -4.63 -16.93 9.35
N ASP A 68 -4.62 -17.13 10.67
CA ASP A 68 -4.37 -18.44 11.30
C ASP A 68 -5.40 -19.50 10.87
N ASN A 69 -6.66 -19.10 10.71
CA ASN A 69 -7.74 -19.97 10.24
C ASN A 69 -7.82 -20.08 8.70
N GLN A 70 -6.89 -19.46 7.96
CA GLN A 70 -6.85 -19.45 6.49
C GLN A 70 -8.11 -18.83 5.83
N GLU A 71 -8.82 -17.95 6.54
CA GLU A 71 -9.97 -17.20 6.06
C GLU A 71 -9.51 -15.95 5.27
N PHE A 72 -8.77 -16.17 4.18
CA PHE A 72 -8.00 -15.11 3.50
C PHE A 72 -8.84 -13.93 3.00
N GLU A 73 -10.03 -14.17 2.43
CA GLU A 73 -10.94 -13.10 2.01
C GLU A 73 -11.33 -12.19 3.18
N ALA A 74 -11.67 -12.82 4.30
CA ALA A 74 -12.12 -12.14 5.50
C ALA A 74 -10.94 -11.41 6.17
N CYS A 75 -9.75 -11.99 6.13
CA CYS A 75 -8.51 -11.36 6.59
C CYS A 75 -8.22 -10.08 5.79
N ILE A 76 -8.21 -10.14 4.46
CA ILE A 76 -7.99 -8.97 3.60
C ILE A 76 -9.00 -7.86 3.89
N GLN A 77 -10.27 -8.19 4.04
CA GLN A 77 -11.29 -7.19 4.40
C GLN A 77 -11.01 -6.51 5.75
N ASP A 78 -10.46 -7.23 6.72
CA ASP A 78 -10.07 -6.64 8.00
C ASP A 78 -8.81 -5.79 7.88
N LEU A 79 -7.83 -6.22 7.10
CA LEU A 79 -6.64 -5.43 6.81
C LEU A 79 -6.97 -4.10 6.10
N VAL A 80 -7.91 -4.10 5.16
CA VAL A 80 -8.42 -2.86 4.54
C VAL A 80 -9.02 -1.91 5.59
N ARG A 81 -9.78 -2.46 6.56
CA ARG A 81 -10.32 -1.66 7.67
C ARG A 81 -9.21 -1.15 8.58
N CYS A 82 -8.20 -1.96 8.87
CA CYS A 82 -7.02 -1.56 9.65
C CYS A 82 -6.28 -0.40 8.99
N VAL A 83 -6.06 -0.44 7.67
CA VAL A 83 -5.43 0.68 6.93
C VAL A 83 -6.23 1.98 7.11
N ALA A 84 -7.55 1.94 6.89
CA ALA A 84 -8.40 3.11 7.05
C ALA A 84 -8.40 3.64 8.49
N LEU A 85 -8.44 2.75 9.49
CA LEU A 85 -8.42 3.11 10.90
C LEU A 85 -7.05 3.64 11.34
N CYS A 86 -5.94 3.05 10.87
CA CYS A 86 -4.59 3.58 11.10
C CYS A 86 -4.48 5.01 10.61
N ARG A 87 -5.03 5.32 9.43
CA ARG A 87 -5.05 6.69 8.90
C ARG A 87 -5.82 7.65 9.81
N LEU A 88 -6.96 7.23 10.35
CA LEU A 88 -7.76 8.05 11.27
C LEU A 88 -7.08 8.26 12.63
N VAL A 89 -6.46 7.22 13.17
CA VAL A 89 -5.84 7.22 14.50
C VAL A 89 -4.51 7.96 14.50
N TYR A 90 -3.67 7.72 13.49
CA TYR A 90 -2.27 8.18 13.48
C TYR A 90 -1.98 9.28 12.45
N GLY A 91 -2.80 9.43 11.43
CA GLY A 91 -2.57 10.36 10.32
C GLY A 91 -1.62 9.85 9.23
N ASP A 92 -1.45 10.66 8.19
CA ASP A 92 -0.75 10.30 6.94
C ASP A 92 0.78 10.24 7.06
N GLY A 93 1.37 10.73 8.16
CA GLY A 93 2.83 10.77 8.34
C GLY A 93 3.41 9.69 9.25
N HIS A 94 2.59 8.75 9.73
CA HIS A 94 3.00 7.83 10.78
C HIS A 94 3.40 6.45 10.22
N LEU A 95 4.50 5.90 10.76
CA LEU A 95 4.99 4.55 10.46
C LEU A 95 3.91 3.44 10.56
N LYS A 96 2.93 3.56 11.47
CA LYS A 96 1.85 2.58 11.63
C LYS A 96 0.95 2.49 10.40
N LEU A 97 0.78 3.58 9.66
CA LEU A 97 0.05 3.57 8.40
C LEU A 97 0.85 2.85 7.30
N ALA A 98 2.16 3.10 7.22
CA ALA A 98 3.05 2.38 6.29
C ALA A 98 3.04 0.86 6.59
N GLN A 99 3.20 0.47 7.86
CA GLN A 99 3.13 -0.94 8.30
C GLN A 99 1.79 -1.59 7.92
N ALA A 100 0.67 -0.88 8.08
CA ALA A 100 -0.64 -1.38 7.69
C ALA A 100 -0.76 -1.58 6.16
N HIS A 101 -0.23 -0.65 5.36
CA HIS A 101 -0.18 -0.78 3.90
C HIS A 101 0.68 -1.96 3.45
N VAL A 102 1.85 -2.15 4.04
CA VAL A 102 2.71 -3.31 3.75
C VAL A 102 2.01 -4.61 4.07
N ARG A 103 1.38 -4.73 5.24
CA ARG A 103 0.67 -5.95 5.61
C ARG A 103 -0.49 -6.27 4.67
N LEU A 104 -1.23 -5.24 4.22
CA LEU A 104 -2.27 -5.41 3.20
C LEU A 104 -1.67 -5.82 1.84
N ALA A 105 -0.55 -5.23 1.44
CA ALA A 105 0.17 -5.60 0.22
C ALA A 105 0.62 -7.07 0.25
N GLN A 106 1.17 -7.52 1.38
CA GLN A 106 1.57 -8.91 1.60
C GLN A 106 0.38 -9.86 1.46
N ALA A 107 -0.77 -9.53 2.05
CA ALA A 107 -1.98 -10.35 1.93
C ALA A 107 -2.48 -10.44 0.48
N TYR A 108 -2.46 -9.33 -0.29
CA TYR A 108 -2.80 -9.36 -1.72
C TYR A 108 -1.82 -10.20 -2.54
N PHE A 109 -0.53 -10.09 -2.24
CA PHE A 109 0.50 -10.87 -2.90
C PHE A 109 0.37 -12.37 -2.59
N GLN A 110 0.35 -12.73 -1.31
CA GLN A 110 0.47 -14.12 -0.85
C GLN A 110 -0.84 -14.90 -0.98
N PHE A 111 -1.98 -14.31 -0.62
CA PHE A 111 -3.24 -15.06 -0.58
C PHE A 111 -4.00 -15.04 -1.91
N LYS A 112 -3.79 -13.98 -2.71
CA LYS A 112 -4.56 -13.75 -3.94
C LYS A 112 -3.73 -13.81 -5.22
N GLY A 113 -2.41 -13.65 -5.13
CA GLY A 113 -1.56 -13.45 -6.30
C GLY A 113 -1.88 -12.14 -7.04
N TRP A 114 -2.45 -11.15 -6.36
CA TRP A 114 -2.85 -9.86 -6.94
C TRP A 114 -1.67 -8.90 -6.98
N GLY A 115 -0.76 -9.15 -7.93
CA GLY A 115 0.50 -8.41 -8.04
C GLY A 115 0.33 -6.89 -8.19
N LEU A 116 -0.66 -6.44 -8.97
CA LEU A 116 -0.87 -5.00 -9.17
C LEU A 116 -1.27 -4.29 -7.86
N GLN A 117 -2.27 -4.83 -7.14
CA GLN A 117 -2.73 -4.27 -5.87
C GLN A 117 -1.65 -4.33 -4.79
N ALA A 118 -0.86 -5.41 -4.77
CA ALA A 118 0.27 -5.52 -3.86
C ALA A 118 1.31 -4.43 -4.14
N ARG A 119 1.65 -4.16 -5.41
CA ARG A 119 2.58 -3.08 -5.81
C ARG A 119 2.05 -1.70 -5.44
N GLU A 120 0.78 -1.42 -5.69
CA GLU A 120 0.17 -0.12 -5.34
C GLU A 120 0.28 0.16 -3.84
N HIS A 121 -0.05 -0.83 -3.00
CA HIS A 121 0.04 -0.67 -1.55
C HIS A 121 1.48 -0.66 -1.02
N SER A 122 2.42 -1.43 -1.61
CA SER A 122 3.82 -1.37 -1.21
C SER A 122 4.48 -0.05 -1.60
N ALA A 123 4.17 0.48 -2.78
CA ALA A 123 4.65 1.78 -3.24
C ALA A 123 4.14 2.91 -2.32
N LEU A 124 2.86 2.90 -1.97
CA LEU A 124 2.29 3.85 -1.02
C LEU A 124 2.94 3.74 0.36
N ALA A 125 3.16 2.51 0.87
CA ALA A 125 3.90 2.33 2.11
C ALA A 125 5.31 2.95 2.06
N ARG A 126 6.02 2.78 0.93
CA ARG A 126 7.34 3.38 0.71
C ARG A 126 7.30 4.90 0.77
N GLU A 127 6.30 5.53 0.16
CA GLU A 127 6.12 6.99 0.18
C GLU A 127 5.80 7.54 1.57
N LEU A 128 5.11 6.74 2.40
CA LEU A 128 4.76 7.08 3.77
C LEU A 128 5.92 6.90 4.76
N LEU A 129 6.96 6.15 4.39
CA LEU A 129 8.13 5.98 5.25
C LEU A 129 8.87 7.32 5.33
N PRO A 130 9.21 7.79 6.55
CA PRO A 130 9.95 9.03 6.69
C PRO A 130 11.29 8.90 5.99
N PHE A 131 11.53 9.73 4.96
CA PHE A 131 12.84 9.86 4.34
C PHE A 131 13.83 10.43 5.37
N CYS A 132 14.55 9.59 6.14
CA CYS A 132 15.84 10.02 6.66
C CYS A 132 16.74 8.90 7.23
N PRO A 133 18.01 8.81 6.78
CA PRO A 133 19.06 8.02 7.44
C PRO A 133 19.58 8.66 8.75
N SER A 134 19.01 9.78 9.22
CA SER A 134 19.67 10.64 10.23
C SER A 134 18.77 11.27 11.31
N ILE A 135 17.46 10.99 11.36
CA ILE A 135 16.52 11.68 12.27
C ILE A 135 15.86 10.75 13.32
N SER A 136 16.10 9.43 13.29
CA SER A 136 15.62 8.54 14.36
C SER A 136 16.42 8.76 15.65
N SER A 137 15.81 9.28 16.70
CA SER A 137 16.50 9.63 17.95
C SER A 137 16.85 8.39 18.80
N CYS A 138 16.25 7.23 18.51
CA CYS A 138 16.57 5.96 19.16
C CYS A 138 16.76 4.81 18.16
N ARG A 139 17.52 3.78 18.56
CA ARG A 139 17.83 2.58 17.75
C ARG A 139 16.56 1.78 17.41
N GLU A 140 15.58 1.74 18.31
CA GLU A 140 14.36 0.95 18.15
C GLU A 140 13.46 1.47 17.02
N GLU A 141 13.20 2.77 16.98
CA GLU A 141 12.49 3.43 15.86
C GLU A 141 13.16 3.16 14.52
N LYS A 142 14.50 3.22 14.48
CA LYS A 142 15.28 2.92 13.26
C LYS A 142 15.06 1.46 12.82
N LEU A 143 15.05 0.51 13.76
CA LEU A 143 14.79 -0.90 13.46
C LEU A 143 13.38 -1.12 12.93
N GLU A 144 12.36 -0.48 13.50
CA GLU A 144 10.99 -0.60 13.00
C GLU A 144 10.84 -0.06 11.57
N VAL A 145 11.49 1.06 11.26
CA VAL A 145 11.51 1.63 9.91
C VAL A 145 12.20 0.68 8.93
N LEU A 146 13.37 0.14 9.29
CA LEU A 146 14.10 -0.80 8.44
C LEU A 146 13.32 -2.11 8.22
N LEU A 147 12.67 -2.66 9.25
CA LEU A 147 11.81 -3.84 9.11
C LEU A 147 10.61 -3.55 8.19
N CYS A 148 10.00 -2.38 8.30
CA CYS A 148 8.93 -1.98 7.38
C CYS A 148 9.45 -1.86 5.95
N LEU A 149 10.61 -1.23 5.76
CA LEU A 149 11.25 -1.05 4.46
C LEU A 149 11.65 -2.38 3.81
N LEU A 150 12.21 -3.31 4.58
CA LEU A 150 12.52 -4.67 4.11
C LEU A 150 11.25 -5.35 3.56
N ASN A 151 10.16 -5.30 4.30
CA ASN A 151 8.90 -5.90 3.87
C ASN A 151 8.29 -5.20 2.65
N VAL A 152 8.47 -3.87 2.51
CA VAL A 152 8.11 -3.13 1.27
C VAL A 152 8.85 -3.75 0.09
N HIS A 153 10.19 -3.84 0.15
CA HIS A 153 11.00 -4.30 -0.97
C HIS A 153 10.75 -5.78 -1.31
N LEU A 154 10.60 -6.66 -0.31
CA LEU A 154 10.24 -8.07 -0.53
C LEU A 154 8.89 -8.21 -1.23
N THR A 155 7.89 -7.47 -0.77
CA THR A 155 6.54 -7.51 -1.35
C THR A 155 6.53 -6.93 -2.76
N GLN A 156 7.24 -5.82 -2.97
CA GLN A 156 7.34 -5.18 -4.28
C GLN A 156 8.09 -6.04 -5.29
N GLY A 157 9.17 -6.71 -4.87
CA GLY A 157 9.91 -7.66 -5.70
C GLY A 157 9.05 -8.85 -6.12
N GLY A 158 8.39 -9.50 -5.15
CA GLY A 158 7.50 -10.64 -5.42
C GLY A 158 6.31 -10.27 -6.30
N ALA A 159 5.66 -9.13 -6.03
CA ALA A 159 4.54 -8.65 -6.80
C ALA A 159 4.96 -8.22 -8.22
N SER A 160 6.16 -7.67 -8.39
CA SER A 160 6.72 -7.32 -9.71
C SER A 160 6.98 -8.55 -10.56
N LEU A 161 7.44 -9.67 -9.97
CA LEU A 161 7.53 -10.96 -10.67
C LEU A 161 6.17 -11.45 -11.17
N LEU A 162 5.09 -11.27 -10.38
CA LEU A 162 3.73 -11.64 -10.82
C LEU A 162 3.20 -10.76 -11.95
N THR A 163 3.69 -9.53 -12.06
CA THR A 163 3.29 -8.58 -13.13
C THR A 163 4.28 -8.51 -14.28
N ASP A 164 5.23 -9.45 -14.37
CA ASP A 164 6.28 -9.51 -15.40
C ASP A 164 7.15 -8.24 -15.49
N ASN A 165 7.25 -7.47 -14.40
CA ASN A 165 8.14 -6.32 -14.30
C ASN A 165 9.49 -6.75 -13.73
N LEU A 166 10.30 -7.38 -14.58
CA LEU A 166 11.56 -8.01 -14.18
C LEU A 166 12.61 -7.01 -13.66
N GLU A 167 12.69 -5.81 -14.24
CA GLU A 167 13.63 -4.77 -13.80
C GLU A 167 13.30 -4.27 -12.39
N GLU A 168 12.01 -4.00 -12.11
CA GLU A 168 11.57 -3.58 -10.78
C GLU A 168 11.70 -4.71 -9.76
N ALA A 169 11.47 -5.97 -10.18
CA ALA A 169 11.67 -7.12 -9.32
C ALA A 169 13.13 -7.24 -8.86
N GLU A 170 14.09 -7.18 -9.80
CA GLU A 170 15.52 -7.23 -9.50
C GLU A 170 15.93 -6.09 -8.58
N SER A 171 15.60 -4.84 -8.95
CA SER A 171 15.93 -3.66 -8.13
C SER A 171 15.39 -3.79 -6.71
N SER A 172 14.13 -4.23 -6.56
CA SER A 172 13.51 -4.38 -5.24
C SER A 172 14.21 -5.44 -4.39
N PHE A 173 14.59 -6.59 -4.95
CA PHE A 173 15.30 -7.62 -4.19
C PHE A 173 16.72 -7.19 -3.80
N LEU A 174 17.41 -6.43 -4.65
CA LEU A 174 18.72 -5.86 -4.30
C LEU A 174 18.63 -4.81 -3.18
N GLU A 175 17.57 -4.00 -3.17
CA GLU A 175 17.30 -3.07 -2.07
C GLU A 175 16.93 -3.82 -0.79
N ALA A 176 16.14 -4.89 -0.87
CA ALA A 176 15.81 -5.75 0.27
C ALA A 176 17.07 -6.35 0.91
N ASP A 177 18.03 -6.80 0.09
CA ASP A 177 19.31 -7.37 0.54
C ASP A 177 20.14 -6.34 1.32
N GLN A 178 20.22 -5.10 0.81
CA GLN A 178 20.92 -4.00 1.50
C GLN A 178 20.28 -3.68 2.87
N VAL A 179 18.95 -3.62 2.93
CA VAL A 179 18.23 -3.36 4.18
C VAL A 179 18.40 -4.51 5.17
N LEU A 180 18.42 -5.76 4.70
CA LEU A 180 18.63 -6.95 5.52
C LEU A 180 20.01 -6.94 6.19
N GLU A 181 21.06 -6.58 5.44
CA GLU A 181 22.41 -6.45 5.98
C GLU A 181 22.51 -5.33 7.02
N GLU A 182 21.83 -4.20 6.81
CA GLU A 182 21.75 -3.14 7.82
C GLU A 182 21.01 -3.60 9.09
N LEU A 183 19.88 -4.29 8.94
CA LEU A 183 19.14 -4.88 10.07
C LEU A 183 20.00 -5.86 10.86
N HIS A 184 20.74 -6.72 10.18
CA HIS A 184 21.64 -7.68 10.81
C HIS A 184 22.77 -6.97 11.57
N HIS A 185 23.40 -5.96 10.96
CA HIS A 185 24.44 -5.16 11.63
C HIS A 185 23.93 -4.48 12.90
N LEU A 186 22.68 -4.02 12.88
CA LEU A 186 22.02 -3.41 14.03
C LEU A 186 21.39 -4.42 14.99
N SER A 187 21.59 -5.74 14.80
CA SER A 187 20.95 -6.83 15.57
C SER A 187 19.42 -6.68 15.66
N GLY A 188 18.80 -6.20 14.58
CA GLY A 188 17.35 -6.02 14.45
C GLY A 188 16.60 -7.25 13.94
N ILE A 189 17.32 -8.31 13.58
CA ILE A 189 16.76 -9.56 13.07
C ILE A 189 17.53 -10.74 13.68
N ASN A 190 16.84 -11.83 14.01
CA ASN A 190 17.49 -13.05 14.47
C ASN A 190 18.05 -13.86 13.28
N GLN A 191 18.88 -14.86 13.57
CA GLN A 191 19.56 -15.62 12.53
C GLN A 191 18.60 -16.46 11.66
N GLU A 192 17.51 -16.99 12.24
CA GLU A 192 16.53 -17.80 11.52
C GLU A 192 15.75 -16.95 10.51
N ASP A 193 15.22 -15.82 10.94
CA ASP A 193 14.49 -14.87 10.09
C ASP A 193 15.39 -14.27 9.02
N LYS A 194 16.67 -14.03 9.34
CA LYS A 194 17.66 -13.60 8.35
C LYS A 194 17.81 -14.65 7.24
N MET A 195 18.13 -15.90 7.59
CA MET A 195 18.33 -16.96 6.61
C MET A 195 17.09 -17.20 5.74
N LYS A 196 15.90 -17.12 6.33
CA LYS A 196 14.63 -17.21 5.59
C LYS A 196 14.51 -16.08 4.58
N THR A 197 14.82 -14.85 5.00
CA THR A 197 14.74 -13.67 4.12
C THR A 197 15.77 -13.74 3.00
N GLU A 198 17.01 -14.15 3.28
CA GLU A 198 18.05 -14.37 2.25
C GLU A 198 17.62 -15.39 1.20
N LEU A 199 16.94 -16.46 1.63
CA LEU A 199 16.40 -17.48 0.73
C LEU A 199 15.30 -16.89 -0.17
N ASP A 200 14.39 -16.09 0.38
CA ASP A 200 13.32 -15.43 -0.39
C ASP A 200 13.90 -14.46 -1.43
N ILE A 201 14.89 -13.63 -1.04
CA ILE A 201 15.61 -12.71 -1.94
C ILE A 201 16.31 -13.49 -3.05
N SER A 202 17.09 -14.52 -2.68
CA SER A 202 17.85 -15.32 -3.63
C SER A 202 16.93 -16.02 -4.62
N SER A 203 15.84 -16.63 -4.14
CA SER A 203 14.81 -17.27 -4.98
C SER A 203 14.19 -16.29 -5.98
N GLY A 204 13.90 -15.06 -5.53
CA GLY A 204 13.42 -13.97 -6.37
C GLY A 204 14.40 -13.60 -7.49
N LEU A 205 15.68 -13.36 -7.13
CA LEU A 205 16.74 -13.03 -8.08
C LEU A 205 17.04 -14.17 -9.06
N PHE A 206 16.95 -15.43 -8.62
CA PHE A 206 17.09 -16.56 -9.54
C PHE A 206 15.99 -16.56 -10.61
N ARG A 207 14.73 -16.30 -10.24
CA ARG A 207 13.61 -16.25 -11.21
C ARG A 207 13.85 -15.19 -12.29
N PHE A 208 14.41 -14.04 -11.92
CA PHE A 208 14.85 -13.02 -12.88
C PHE A 208 15.95 -13.55 -13.83
N SER A 209 17.02 -14.14 -13.30
CA SER A 209 18.17 -14.61 -14.09
C SER A 209 17.82 -15.68 -15.13
N TRP A 210 16.74 -16.44 -14.89
CA TRP A 210 16.21 -17.41 -15.84
C TRP A 210 15.24 -16.74 -16.83
N GLY A 211 14.37 -15.84 -16.38
CA GLY A 211 13.44 -15.11 -17.25
C GLY A 211 14.14 -14.34 -18.38
N THR A 212 15.23 -13.64 -18.06
CA THR A 212 16.03 -12.88 -19.04
C THR A 212 16.72 -13.77 -20.08
N LYS A 213 17.16 -14.97 -19.69
CA LYS A 213 17.78 -15.95 -20.61
C LYS A 213 16.79 -16.56 -21.60
N TYR A 214 15.51 -16.65 -21.24
CA TYR A 214 14.46 -17.11 -22.17
C TYR A 214 14.03 -16.03 -23.15
N ILE A 215 13.94 -14.77 -22.70
CA ILE A 215 13.60 -13.63 -23.57
C ILE A 215 14.72 -13.36 -24.59
N SER A 216 15.99 -13.54 -24.21
CA SER A 216 17.15 -13.33 -25.11
C SER A 216 17.37 -14.46 -26.14
N ARG A 217 16.54 -15.51 -26.13
CA ARG A 217 16.65 -16.68 -27.01
C ARG A 217 15.52 -16.79 -28.05
N ASN A 218 14.56 -15.87 -28.02
CA ASN A 218 13.50 -15.71 -29.03
C ASN A 218 13.69 -14.40 -29.80
#